data_AF-A0A7S3NPS1-F1
#
_entry.id   AF-A0A7S3NPS1-F1
#
_cell.length_a   1.000
_cell.length_b   1.000
_cell.length_c   1.000
_cell.angle_alpha   90.00
_cell.angle_beta   90.00
_cell.angle_gamma   90.00
#
_symmetry.space_group_name_H-M   'P 1'
#
loop_
_entity.id
_entity.type
_entity.pdbx_description
1 polymer ?
#
loop_
_entity_poly.entity_id
_entity_poly.type
_entity_poly.pdbx_seq_one_letter_code
_entity_poly.pdbx_strand_id
1 'polypeptide(L)'
;AIGQKKAEHRVCLFVFNRIEITTLMSVKAMVNLLCPAQSARPGPAIGQALGPHGINMAEFCKLFNAATQKMPEGTPIPVVLTAFTNRTFTFITKTPPTTYLIKKEIGLEKGAKLPGHEKVGEISMAQIEAIAKIKHEDNHVKHIPFQGICKSVIATASSMGVSVIQEQDDTQEL
;
A
#
# COMPACT_ATOMS: atom_id res chain seq x y z
N ALA A 1 -50.37 12.30 29.75
CA ALA A 1 -49.39 13.39 29.56
C ALA A 1 -48.07 12.95 30.17
N ILE A 2 -46.95 13.33 29.54
CA ILE A 2 -45.54 13.19 29.99
C ILE A 2 -45.02 11.75 29.89
N GLY A 3 -43.94 11.42 29.18
CA GLY A 3 -42.96 12.21 28.45
C GLY A 3 -41.82 11.28 28.00
N GLN A 4 -41.28 11.53 26.82
CA GLN A 4 -40.07 10.88 26.32
C GLN A 4 -38.81 11.31 27.09
N LYS A 5 -37.80 10.44 27.15
CA LYS A 5 -36.33 10.68 27.03
C LYS A 5 -35.56 9.39 27.37
N LYS A 6 -34.83 8.78 26.41
CA LYS A 6 -33.43 9.05 26.02
C LYS A 6 -32.41 8.33 26.91
N ALA A 7 -31.76 7.28 26.39
CA ALA A 7 -30.33 7.00 26.60
C ALA A 7 -29.92 5.74 25.81
N GLU A 8 -29.31 5.98 24.66
CA GLU A 8 -28.42 5.04 23.98
C GLU A 8 -27.32 4.63 24.96
N HIS A 9 -27.16 3.32 25.21
CA HIS A 9 -26.03 2.81 25.99
C HIS A 9 -25.42 1.60 25.27
N ARG A 10 -24.27 1.91 24.65
CA ARG A 10 -23.10 1.04 24.50
C ARG A 10 -23.27 -0.20 23.62
N VAL A 11 -23.15 0.10 22.33
CA VAL A 11 -22.17 -0.53 21.43
C VAL A 11 -20.90 -0.93 22.21
N CYS A 12 -20.82 -2.19 22.66
CA CYS A 12 -19.57 -2.88 22.98
C CYS A 12 -19.82 -4.38 23.17
N LEU A 13 -20.52 -5.02 22.22
CA LEU A 13 -20.52 -6.48 22.14
C LEU A 13 -19.58 -6.90 21.02
N PHE A 14 -18.38 -7.30 21.43
CA PHE A 14 -17.63 -8.39 20.82
C PHE A 14 -17.19 -8.22 19.36
N VAL A 15 -16.37 -7.20 19.09
CA VAL A 15 -15.38 -7.26 17.99
C VAL A 15 -14.19 -8.10 18.46
N PHE A 16 -14.38 -9.40 18.68
CA PHE A 16 -13.27 -10.32 18.94
C PHE A 16 -13.65 -11.78 18.61
N ASN A 17 -14.51 -11.99 17.62
CA ASN A 17 -14.92 -13.33 17.18
C ASN A 17 -14.54 -13.58 15.71
N ARG A 18 -13.22 -13.59 15.43
CA ARG A 18 -12.68 -14.18 14.19
C ARG A 18 -11.16 -14.47 14.21
N ILE A 19 -10.57 -14.67 15.39
CA ILE A 19 -9.18 -15.14 15.54
C ILE A 19 -9.22 -16.49 16.24
N GLU A 20 -9.88 -17.47 15.63
CA GLU A 20 -9.62 -18.88 15.94
C GLU A 20 -9.64 -19.66 14.62
N ILE A 21 -8.67 -20.58 14.48
CA ILE A 21 -8.35 -21.46 13.35
C ILE A 21 -7.41 -20.85 12.28
N THR A 22 -6.11 -20.67 12.58
CA THR A 22 -5.07 -20.59 11.51
C THR A 22 -3.70 -21.14 11.87
N THR A 23 -3.58 -21.98 12.90
CA THR A 23 -2.29 -22.49 13.38
C THR A 23 -2.23 -24.01 13.30
N LEU A 24 -2.19 -24.57 12.09
CA LEU A 24 -1.60 -25.88 11.72
C LEU A 24 -1.47 -26.01 10.18
N MET A 25 -1.15 -24.91 9.48
CA MET A 25 -0.97 -24.94 8.03
C MET A 25 0.51 -24.82 7.69
N SER A 26 1.09 -25.89 7.12
CA SER A 26 2.46 -25.87 6.63
C SER A 26 2.55 -24.95 5.41
N VAL A 27 3.44 -23.95 5.49
CA VAL A 27 3.71 -23.01 4.41
C VAL A 27 4.59 -23.70 3.38
N LYS A 28 4.11 -23.77 2.13
CA LYS A 28 4.85 -24.39 1.02
C LYS A 28 5.81 -23.38 0.38
N ALA A 29 5.34 -22.16 0.13
CA ALA A 29 6.13 -21.11 -0.50
C ALA A 29 5.53 -19.72 -0.22
N MET A 30 6.38 -18.70 -0.24
CA MET A 30 5.97 -17.29 -0.28
C MET A 30 6.39 -16.71 -1.64
N VAL A 31 5.47 -16.02 -2.30
CA VAL A 31 5.65 -15.46 -3.65
C VAL A 31 5.33 -13.98 -3.60
N ASN A 32 6.25 -13.15 -4.11
CA ASN A 32 6.05 -11.71 -4.24
C ASN A 32 5.61 -11.40 -5.67
N LEU A 33 4.49 -10.72 -5.81
CA LEU A 33 3.89 -10.35 -7.09
C LEU A 33 3.71 -8.84 -7.18
N LEU A 34 3.87 -8.28 -8.37
CA LEU A 34 3.48 -6.92 -8.69
C LEU A 34 2.26 -6.97 -9.60
N CYS A 35 1.12 -6.44 -9.14
CA CYS A 35 -0.12 -6.44 -9.92
C CYS A 35 -0.72 -5.03 -9.96
N PRO A 36 -1.20 -4.55 -11.14
CA PRO A 36 -1.95 -3.30 -11.19
C PRO A 36 -3.27 -3.43 -10.43
N ALA A 37 -3.63 -2.40 -9.68
CA ALA A 37 -4.90 -2.31 -8.95
C ALA A 37 -6.10 -2.44 -9.89
N GLN A 38 -7.15 -3.12 -9.42
CA GLN A 38 -8.46 -3.29 -10.09
C GLN A 38 -8.45 -4.01 -11.46
N SER A 39 -7.29 -4.19 -12.09
CA SER A 39 -7.13 -4.81 -13.40
C SER A 39 -6.34 -6.13 -13.33
N ALA A 40 -6.53 -6.94 -12.27
CA ALA A 40 -5.92 -8.27 -12.22
C ALA A 40 -6.59 -9.21 -13.23
N ARG A 41 -5.78 -9.71 -14.17
CA ARG A 41 -6.16 -10.73 -15.15
C ARG A 41 -5.12 -11.85 -15.11
N PRO A 42 -5.53 -13.12 -15.32
CA PRO A 42 -4.61 -14.25 -15.36
C PRO A 42 -3.70 -14.14 -16.60
N GLY A 43 -2.56 -13.47 -16.43
CA GLY A 43 -1.54 -13.31 -17.47
C GLY A 43 -0.34 -14.24 -17.27
N PRO A 44 0.58 -14.30 -18.24
CA PRO A 44 1.76 -15.17 -18.18
C PRO A 44 2.64 -14.93 -16.95
N ALA A 45 2.82 -13.67 -16.52
CA ALA A 45 3.63 -13.33 -15.36
C ALA A 45 3.06 -13.86 -14.04
N ILE A 46 1.73 -13.77 -13.85
CA ILE A 46 1.04 -14.31 -12.66
C ILE A 46 1.01 -15.84 -12.74
N GLY A 47 0.83 -16.40 -13.94
CA GLY A 47 0.84 -17.83 -14.19
C GLY A 47 2.18 -18.50 -13.88
N GLN A 48 3.32 -17.88 -14.23
CA GLN A 48 4.65 -18.41 -13.90
C GLN A 48 4.89 -18.48 -12.39
N ALA A 49 4.42 -17.48 -11.66
CA ALA A 49 4.62 -17.38 -10.23
C ALA A 49 3.68 -18.30 -9.41
N LEU A 50 2.43 -18.47 -9.85
CA LEU A 50 1.41 -19.23 -9.11
C LEU A 50 1.16 -20.64 -9.65
N GLY A 51 1.47 -20.89 -10.91
CA GLY A 51 1.34 -22.18 -11.60
C GLY A 51 2.02 -23.36 -10.90
N PRO A 52 3.31 -23.29 -10.49
CA PRO A 52 3.98 -24.42 -9.85
C PRO A 52 3.40 -24.75 -8.46
N HIS A 53 2.66 -23.82 -7.85
CA HIS A 53 2.04 -24.00 -6.55
C HIS A 53 0.61 -24.56 -6.63
N GLY A 54 0.01 -24.64 -7.83
CA GLY A 54 -1.32 -25.19 -8.04
C GLY A 54 -2.43 -24.34 -7.44
N ILE A 55 -2.23 -23.02 -7.38
CA ILE A 55 -3.20 -22.04 -6.86
C ILE A 55 -4.18 -21.64 -7.97
N ASN A 56 -5.45 -21.47 -7.62
CA ASN A 56 -6.46 -20.98 -8.54
C ASN A 56 -6.27 -19.48 -8.86
N MET A 57 -5.73 -19.16 -10.05
CA MET A 57 -5.45 -17.78 -10.44
C MET A 57 -6.71 -16.91 -10.58
N ALA A 58 -7.84 -17.50 -11.01
CA ALA A 58 -9.08 -16.76 -11.22
C ALA A 58 -9.70 -16.29 -9.90
N GLU A 59 -9.61 -17.14 -8.86
CA GLU A 59 -10.06 -16.81 -7.51
C GLU A 59 -9.19 -15.72 -6.89
N PHE A 60 -7.87 -15.82 -7.04
CA PHE A 60 -6.94 -14.77 -6.63
C PHE A 60 -7.26 -13.42 -7.28
N CYS A 61 -7.46 -13.37 -8.60
CA CYS A 61 -7.77 -12.12 -9.31
C CYS A 61 -9.07 -11.48 -8.80
N LYS A 62 -10.10 -12.27 -8.50
CA LYS A 62 -11.37 -11.77 -7.95
C LYS A 62 -11.18 -11.16 -6.55
N LEU A 63 -10.51 -11.88 -5.66
CA LEU A 63 -10.25 -11.41 -4.29
C LEU A 63 -9.35 -10.16 -4.29
N PHE A 64 -8.35 -10.13 -5.18
CA PHE A 64 -7.46 -8.98 -5.32
C PHE A 64 -8.19 -7.75 -5.88
N ASN A 65 -9.03 -7.92 -6.90
CA ASN A 65 -9.82 -6.80 -7.44
C ASN A 65 -10.80 -6.27 -6.39
N ALA A 66 -11.41 -7.14 -5.57
CA ALA A 66 -12.28 -6.73 -4.47
C ALA A 66 -11.53 -5.96 -3.36
N ALA A 67 -10.32 -6.40 -3.00
CA ALA A 67 -9.49 -5.71 -2.01
C ALA A 67 -8.97 -4.35 -2.51
N THR A 68 -8.74 -4.20 -3.83
CA THR A 68 -8.14 -3.01 -4.43
C THR A 68 -9.14 -1.97 -4.94
N GLN A 69 -10.45 -2.17 -4.77
CA GLN A 69 -11.50 -1.22 -5.20
C GLN A 69 -11.36 0.18 -4.57
N LYS A 70 -10.74 0.27 -3.40
CA LYS A 70 -10.54 1.53 -2.67
C LYS A 70 -9.38 2.37 -3.21
N MET A 71 -8.50 1.76 -4.00
CA MET A 71 -7.29 2.39 -4.52
C MET A 71 -7.47 2.80 -5.99
N PRO A 72 -6.79 3.86 -6.45
CA PRO A 72 -6.90 4.31 -7.84
C PRO A 72 -6.44 3.24 -8.83
N GLU A 73 -7.22 3.09 -9.91
CA GLU A 73 -6.99 2.13 -11.00
C GLU A 73 -5.58 2.27 -11.59
N GLY A 74 -4.98 1.13 -11.96
CA GLY A 74 -3.68 1.11 -12.63
C GLY A 74 -2.46 1.30 -11.71
N THR A 75 -2.66 1.57 -10.43
CA THR A 75 -1.56 1.69 -9.46
C THR A 75 -0.90 0.30 -9.24
N PRO A 76 0.42 0.15 -9.44
CA PRO A 76 1.11 -1.13 -9.23
C PRO A 76 1.21 -1.42 -7.74
N ILE A 77 0.56 -2.48 -7.28
CA ILE A 77 0.52 -2.89 -5.88
C ILE A 77 1.35 -4.18 -5.71
N PRO A 78 2.35 -4.17 -4.82
CA PRO A 78 3.04 -5.38 -4.44
C PRO A 78 2.17 -6.22 -3.50
N VAL A 79 2.08 -7.51 -3.81
CA VAL A 79 1.31 -8.50 -3.04
C VAL A 79 2.26 -9.59 -2.58
N VAL A 80 2.19 -9.91 -1.29
CA VAL A 80 2.84 -11.10 -0.75
C VAL A 80 1.80 -12.19 -0.66
N LEU A 81 1.98 -13.24 -1.46
CA LEU A 81 1.13 -14.41 -1.43
C LEU A 81 1.83 -15.53 -0.68
N THR A 82 1.13 -16.12 0.29
CA THR A 82 1.57 -17.30 1.02
C THR A 82 0.76 -18.50 0.55
N ALA A 83 1.46 -19.47 -0.03
CA ALA A 83 0.89 -20.72 -0.51
C ALA A 83 1.00 -21.80 0.57
N PHE A 84 -0.10 -22.48 0.86
CA PHE A 84 -0.13 -23.61 1.80
C PHE A 84 -0.10 -24.96 1.06
N THR A 85 0.23 -26.04 1.78
CA THR A 85 0.35 -27.39 1.22
C THR A 85 -0.96 -27.97 0.67
N ASN A 86 -2.10 -27.53 1.22
CA ASN A 86 -3.45 -27.89 0.80
C ASN A 86 -3.99 -27.07 -0.39
N ARG A 87 -3.12 -26.38 -1.13
CA ARG A 87 -3.47 -25.50 -2.26
C ARG A 87 -4.34 -24.29 -1.90
N THR A 88 -4.54 -24.01 -0.61
CA THR A 88 -5.11 -22.74 -0.18
C THR A 88 -4.05 -21.66 -0.18
N PHE A 89 -4.48 -20.40 -0.27
CA PHE A 89 -3.60 -19.25 -0.26
C PHE A 89 -4.14 -18.17 0.65
N THR A 90 -3.22 -17.44 1.29
CA THR A 90 -3.52 -16.14 1.90
C THR A 90 -2.66 -15.10 1.20
N PHE A 91 -3.18 -13.90 1.02
CA PHE A 91 -2.43 -12.82 0.42
C PHE A 91 -2.55 -11.57 1.27
N ILE A 92 -1.46 -10.81 1.33
CA ILE A 92 -1.38 -9.53 2.00
C ILE A 92 -1.05 -8.49 0.93
N THR A 93 -1.98 -7.56 0.72
CA THR A 93 -1.75 -6.37 -0.11
C THR A 93 -0.95 -5.36 0.69
N LYS A 94 0.13 -4.86 0.11
CA LYS A 94 0.90 -3.72 0.66
C LYS A 94 0.46 -2.42 -0.02
N THR A 95 0.82 -1.28 0.54
CA THR A 95 0.72 -0.01 -0.18
C THR A 95 1.58 -0.01 -1.44
N PRO A 96 1.20 0.81 -2.45
CA PRO A 96 2.01 0.97 -3.64
C PRO A 96 3.41 1.49 -3.32
N PRO A 97 4.40 1.21 -4.19
CA PRO A 97 5.76 1.64 -3.96
C PRO A 97 5.84 3.17 -3.94
N THR A 98 6.63 3.73 -3.02
CA THR A 98 6.82 5.18 -2.88
C THR A 98 7.24 5.83 -4.20
N THR A 99 8.06 5.12 -5.00
CA THR A 99 8.50 5.52 -6.34
C THR A 99 7.32 5.85 -7.27
N TYR A 100 6.24 5.05 -7.23
CA TYR A 100 5.06 5.29 -8.07
C TYR A 100 4.25 6.48 -7.56
N LEU A 101 4.10 6.62 -6.24
CA LEU A 101 3.38 7.75 -5.65
C LEU A 101 4.06 9.08 -5.98
N ILE A 102 5.38 9.16 -5.82
CA ILE A 102 6.14 10.38 -6.18
C ILE A 102 6.01 10.69 -7.68
N LYS A 103 6.11 9.66 -8.54
CA LYS A 103 5.93 9.85 -9.99
C LYS A 103 4.55 10.38 -10.34
N LYS A 104 3.51 9.94 -9.62
CA LYS A 104 2.13 10.39 -9.82
C LYS A 104 1.96 11.86 -9.42
N GLU A 105 2.54 12.28 -8.31
CA GLU A 105 2.46 13.69 -7.85
C GLU A 105 3.19 14.66 -8.79
N ILE A 106 4.32 14.23 -9.38
CA ILE A 106 5.12 15.07 -10.29
C ILE A 106 4.67 14.92 -11.75
N GLY A 107 3.91 13.88 -12.09
CA GLY A 107 3.50 13.58 -13.47
C GLY A 107 4.63 13.04 -14.35
N LEU A 108 5.66 12.42 -13.77
CA LEU A 108 6.80 11.87 -14.50
C LEU A 108 6.63 10.38 -14.81
N GLU A 109 6.83 9.99 -16.06
CA GLU A 109 6.82 8.58 -16.46
C GLU A 109 8.13 7.86 -16.11
N LYS A 110 9.26 8.55 -16.25
CA LYS A 110 10.62 8.02 -16.04
C LYS A 110 11.37 8.85 -15.00
N GLY A 111 12.17 8.17 -14.17
CA GLY A 111 13.09 8.83 -13.23
C GLY A 111 14.39 9.26 -13.91
N ALA A 112 15.30 9.88 -13.14
CA ALA A 112 16.62 10.25 -13.63
C ALA A 112 17.40 9.06 -14.17
N LYS A 113 18.08 9.25 -15.30
CA LYS A 113 19.07 8.27 -15.79
C LYS A 113 20.34 8.29 -14.94
N LEU A 114 20.73 9.48 -14.48
CA LEU A 114 21.91 9.71 -13.64
C LEU A 114 21.49 10.47 -12.36
N PRO A 115 21.05 9.76 -11.32
CA PRO A 115 20.65 10.38 -10.06
C PRO A 115 21.84 11.14 -9.44
N GLY A 116 21.63 12.41 -9.10
CA GLY A 116 22.66 13.31 -8.53
C GLY A 116 23.23 14.32 -9.52
N HIS A 117 23.21 14.02 -10.83
CA HIS A 117 23.60 14.96 -11.88
C HIS A 117 22.39 15.62 -12.55
N GLU A 118 21.36 14.83 -12.83
CA GLU A 118 20.12 15.31 -13.45
C GLU A 118 19.01 15.38 -12.40
N LYS A 119 18.41 16.56 -12.27
CA LYS A 119 17.20 16.78 -11.47
C LYS A 119 16.00 16.75 -12.39
N VAL A 120 15.07 15.82 -12.16
CA VAL A 120 13.97 15.52 -13.10
C VAL A 120 12.63 16.04 -12.61
N GLY A 121 12.55 16.53 -11.38
CA GLY A 121 11.37 17.16 -10.84
C GLY A 121 11.56 17.67 -9.43
N GLU A 122 10.53 18.35 -8.94
CA GLU A 122 10.48 18.94 -7.61
C GLU A 122 9.23 18.45 -6.89
N ILE A 123 9.35 18.26 -5.57
CA ILE A 123 8.25 17.84 -4.70
C ILE A 123 8.21 18.74 -3.47
N SER A 124 7.01 19.15 -3.06
CA SER A 124 6.83 19.96 -1.85
C SER A 124 6.76 19.08 -0.61
N MET A 125 7.02 19.66 0.57
CA MET A 125 6.85 18.92 1.82
C MET A 125 5.41 18.50 2.09
N ALA A 126 4.42 19.31 1.68
CA ALA A 126 3.01 18.95 1.81
C ALA A 126 2.67 17.67 1.02
N GLN A 127 3.24 17.49 -0.18
CA GLN A 127 3.07 16.27 -0.97
C GLN A 127 3.75 15.06 -0.31
N ILE A 128 4.94 15.25 0.26
CA ILE A 128 5.64 14.19 1.01
C ILE A 128 4.81 13.72 2.19
N GLU A 129 4.19 14.64 2.92
CA GLU A 129 3.32 14.30 4.05
C GLU A 129 2.06 13.56 3.62
N ALA A 130 1.45 13.95 2.49
CA ALA A 130 0.30 13.24 1.94
C ALA A 130 0.67 11.79 1.56
N ILE A 131 1.82 11.60 0.90
CA ILE A 131 2.35 10.26 0.57
C ILE A 131 2.65 9.45 1.84
N ALA A 132 3.23 10.10 2.85
CA ALA A 132 3.55 9.45 4.12
C ALA A 132 2.30 8.98 4.86
N LYS A 133 1.20 9.77 4.84
CA LYS A 133 -0.09 9.38 5.44
C LYS A 133 -0.66 8.13 4.78
N ILE A 134 -0.68 8.08 3.45
CA ILE A 134 -1.15 6.91 2.69
C ILE A 134 -0.32 5.68 3.05
N LYS A 135 1.01 5.82 3.13
CA LYS A 135 1.92 4.72 3.48
C LYS A 135 1.80 4.28 4.94
N HIS A 136 1.39 5.17 5.84
CA HIS A 136 1.26 4.88 7.26
C HIS A 136 0.07 3.98 7.60
N GLU A 137 -0.95 3.92 6.72
CA GLU A 137 -2.10 3.03 6.90
C GLU A 137 -1.72 1.54 6.87
N ASP A 138 -0.56 1.21 6.28
CA ASP A 138 -0.05 -0.16 6.21
C ASP A 138 0.35 -0.71 7.57
N ASN A 139 -0.11 -1.95 7.84
CA ASN A 139 0.24 -2.68 9.06
C ASN A 139 1.76 -2.87 9.26
N HIS A 140 2.55 -2.86 8.18
CA HIS A 140 4.01 -2.97 8.28
C HIS A 140 4.66 -1.68 8.80
N VAL A 141 4.08 -0.50 8.54
CA VAL A 141 4.72 0.79 8.79
C VAL A 141 4.19 1.46 10.07
N LYS A 142 3.12 0.93 10.67
CA LYS A 142 2.49 1.44 11.90
C LYS A 142 3.42 1.61 13.10
N HIS A 143 4.50 0.84 13.19
CA HIS A 143 5.45 0.91 14.31
C HIS A 143 6.50 2.03 14.14
N ILE A 144 6.60 2.61 12.95
CA ILE A 144 7.59 3.64 12.62
C ILE A 144 6.97 5.01 12.89
N PRO A 145 7.68 5.94 13.56
CA PRO A 145 7.19 7.30 13.75
C PRO A 145 6.98 8.00 12.41
N PHE A 146 5.97 8.89 12.35
CA PHE A 146 5.62 9.63 11.12
C PHE A 146 6.83 10.33 10.49
N GLN A 147 7.69 10.96 11.30
CA GLN A 147 8.92 11.60 10.84
C GLN A 147 9.89 10.63 10.15
N GLY A 148 9.96 9.37 10.59
CA GLY A 148 10.79 8.34 9.97
C GLY A 148 10.28 7.96 8.59
N ILE A 149 8.95 7.96 8.41
CA ILE A 149 8.32 7.71 7.11
C ILE A 149 8.60 8.86 6.15
N CYS A 150 8.43 10.11 6.58
CA CYS A 150 8.75 11.28 5.76
C CYS A 150 10.23 11.26 5.32
N LYS A 151 11.17 10.95 6.22
CA LYS A 151 12.60 10.80 5.88
C LYS A 151 12.82 9.70 4.84
N SER A 152 12.12 8.57 4.94
CA SER A 152 12.20 7.48 3.95
C SER A 152 11.69 7.92 2.57
N VAL A 153 10.61 8.70 2.53
CA VAL A 153 10.06 9.26 1.28
C VAL A 153 11.03 10.26 0.66
N ILE A 154 11.62 11.17 1.46
CA ILE A 154 12.64 12.13 1.02
C ILE A 154 13.86 11.42 0.44
N ALA A 155 14.37 10.39 1.14
CA ALA A 155 15.49 9.60 0.65
C ALA A 155 15.17 8.93 -0.70
N THR A 156 13.95 8.41 -0.86
CA THR A 156 13.51 7.81 -2.12
C THR A 156 13.42 8.85 -3.24
N ALA A 157 12.89 10.04 -2.96
CA ALA A 157 12.83 11.16 -3.91
C ALA A 157 14.24 11.56 -4.37
N SER A 158 15.18 11.70 -3.42
CA SER A 158 16.58 12.02 -3.73
C SER A 158 17.23 10.96 -4.62
N SER A 159 16.99 9.67 -4.37
CA SER A 159 17.53 8.58 -5.20
C SER A 159 16.97 8.57 -6.63
N MET A 160 15.83 9.22 -6.87
CA MET A 160 15.24 9.36 -8.21
C MET A 160 15.64 10.65 -8.94
N GLY A 161 16.42 11.52 -8.29
CA GLY A 161 16.75 12.84 -8.82
C GLY A 161 15.62 13.87 -8.67
N VAL A 162 14.73 13.68 -7.69
CA VAL A 162 13.71 14.66 -7.34
C VAL A 162 14.24 15.56 -6.21
N SER A 163 14.16 16.88 -6.40
CA SER A 163 14.54 17.85 -5.36
C SER A 163 13.35 18.17 -4.46
N VAL A 164 13.60 18.35 -3.17
CA VAL A 164 12.57 18.76 -2.21
C VAL A 164 12.60 20.27 -2.07
N ILE A 165 11.48 20.93 -2.36
CA ILE A 165 11.31 22.35 -2.08
C ILE A 165 10.91 22.47 -0.62
N GLN A 166 11.76 23.12 0.17
CA GLN A 166 11.35 23.65 1.46
C GLN A 166 10.69 24.99 1.17
N GLU A 167 9.36 25.01 1.10
CA GLU A 167 8.65 26.29 1.19
C GLU A 167 9.00 26.87 2.57
N GLN A 168 9.76 27.95 2.58
CA GLN A 168 9.89 28.80 3.74
C GLN A 168 8.54 29.49 3.88
N ASP A 169 7.71 29.01 4.81
CA ASP A 169 6.63 29.84 5.33
C ASP A 169 7.28 31.03 6.05
N ASP A 170 7.59 32.08 5.30
CA ASP A 170 7.80 33.43 5.82
C ASP A 170 6.47 33.96 6.38
N THR A 171 5.92 33.29 7.39
CA THR A 171 5.03 33.99 8.34
C THR A 171 5.93 34.61 9.39
N GLN A 172 6.58 35.72 8.99
CA GLN A 172 7.05 36.70 9.96
C GLN A 172 5.84 37.21 10.74
N GLU A 173 5.99 37.25 12.06
CA GLU A 173 5.04 37.77 13.04
C GLU A 173 4.37 39.07 12.57
N LEU A 174 3.04 39.14 12.74
CA LEU A 174 2.28 40.39 12.85
C LEU A 174 1.32 40.28 14.03
#